data_AF-A0A925UNQ2-F1
#
_entry.id   AF-A0A925UNQ2-F1
#
_cell.length_a   1.000
_cell.length_b   1.000
_cell.length_c   1.000
_cell.angle_alpha   90.00
_cell.angle_beta   90.00
_cell.angle_gamma   90.00
#
_symmetry.space_group_name_H-M   'P 1'
#
loop_
_entity.id
_entity.type
_entity.pdbx_description
1 polymer ?
#
loop_
_entity_poly.entity_id
_entity_poly.type
_entity_poly.pdbx_seq_one_letter_code
_entity_poly.pdbx_strand_id
1 'polypeptide(L)'
;MEFRQKPKAPSVPPPSKKPSKPSKPSAGLFLLSSGEAVTPCLHKLTYVWLTSGSEGWMYPIYTDSTTVGGYMWNEFSRRYFYITIDAKNIDVVTCDI
;
A
#
# COMPACT_ATOMS: atom_id res chain seq x y z
N MET A 1 4.75 -23.46 15.66
CA MET A 1 4.39 -22.88 14.35
C MET A 1 3.27 -21.90 14.59
N GLU A 2 3.62 -20.63 14.82
CA GLU A 2 2.63 -19.58 15.10
C GLU A 2 1.86 -19.32 13.80
N PHE A 3 0.59 -19.72 13.75
CA PHE A 3 -0.32 -19.24 12.73
C PHE A 3 -0.48 -17.74 12.97
N ARG A 4 0.40 -16.91 12.40
CA ARG A 4 0.19 -15.46 12.35
C ARG A 4 -1.19 -15.27 11.75
N GLN A 5 -2.18 -14.96 12.59
CA GLN A 5 -3.51 -14.59 12.15
C GLN A 5 -3.30 -13.48 11.13
N LYS A 6 -3.64 -13.75 9.86
CA LYS A 6 -3.60 -12.70 8.84
C LYS A 6 -4.52 -11.60 9.36
N PRO A 7 -4.03 -10.38 9.60
CA PRO A 7 -4.87 -9.32 10.11
C PRO A 7 -6.06 -9.16 9.16
N LYS A 8 -7.24 -9.03 9.74
CA LYS A 8 -8.49 -9.06 8.98
C LYS A 8 -8.49 -7.90 7.99
N ALA A 9 -8.85 -8.16 6.74
CA ALA A 9 -9.03 -7.10 5.76
C ALA A 9 -10.04 -6.07 6.30
N PRO A 10 -9.83 -4.76 6.08
CA PRO A 10 -10.82 -3.77 6.41
C PRO A 10 -12.12 -4.11 5.68
N SER A 11 -13.25 -4.04 6.38
CA SER A 11 -14.56 -4.28 5.79
C SER A 11 -15.20 -2.99 5.23
N VAL A 12 -14.52 -1.85 5.42
CA VAL A 12 -14.97 -0.54 4.95
C VAL A 12 -14.49 -0.31 3.53
N PRO A 13 -15.36 0.12 2.60
CA PRO A 13 -14.91 0.51 1.28
C PRO A 13 -14.01 1.76 1.40
N PRO A 14 -12.98 1.88 0.54
CA PRO A 14 -12.18 3.09 0.48
C PRO A 14 -13.01 4.29 0.01
N PRO A 15 -12.58 5.53 0.33
CA PRO A 15 -13.25 6.71 -0.19
C PRO A 15 -13.10 6.76 -1.71
N SER A 16 -14.19 7.12 -2.40
CA SER A 16 -14.17 7.27 -3.87
C SER A 16 -13.28 8.44 -4.32
N LYS A 17 -12.94 9.36 -3.41
CA LYS A 17 -11.97 10.42 -3.68
C LYS A 17 -10.56 9.87 -3.52
N LYS A 18 -9.89 9.66 -4.66
CA LYS A 18 -8.45 9.37 -4.67
C LYS A 18 -7.65 10.59 -4.17
N PRO A 19 -6.64 10.39 -3.32
CA PRO A 19 -5.74 11.47 -2.93
C PRO A 19 -4.99 12.02 -4.15
N SER A 20 -4.63 13.30 -4.12
CA SER A 20 -3.72 13.87 -5.11
C SER A 20 -2.36 13.18 -4.97
N LYS A 21 -1.84 12.63 -6.07
CA LYS A 21 -0.51 12.01 -6.10
C LYS A 21 0.52 13.05 -5.63
N PRO A 22 1.18 12.85 -4.48
CA PRO A 22 2.18 13.81 -4.03
C PRO A 22 3.33 13.85 -5.04
N SER A 23 3.82 15.04 -5.34
CA SER A 23 5.02 15.22 -6.15
C SER A 23 6.18 14.49 -5.46
N LYS A 24 6.86 13.60 -6.20
CA LYS A 24 8.02 12.86 -5.68
C LYS A 24 8.96 13.83 -4.97
N PRO A 25 9.26 13.63 -3.68
CA PRO A 25 10.24 14.46 -2.99
C PRO A 25 11.57 14.29 -3.72
N SER A 26 12.06 15.38 -4.31
CA SER A 26 13.32 15.41 -5.04
C SER A 26 14.46 15.03 -4.09
N ALA A 27 15.20 13.99 -4.45
CA ALA A 27 16.57 13.72 -4.02
C ALA A 27 16.88 13.38 -2.53
N GLY A 28 15.91 13.28 -1.62
CA GLY A 28 16.19 12.93 -0.20
C GLY A 28 15.62 11.59 0.30
N LEU A 29 14.52 11.10 -0.31
CA LEU A 29 13.78 9.92 0.15
C LEU A 29 14.11 8.62 -0.60
N PHE A 30 14.95 8.68 -1.64
CA PHE A 30 15.45 7.48 -2.35
C PHE A 30 16.36 6.59 -1.49
N LEU A 31 16.68 6.99 -0.26
CA LEU A 31 17.46 6.19 0.69
C LEU A 31 16.59 5.40 1.68
N LEU A 32 15.28 5.67 1.78
CA LEU A 32 14.38 4.72 2.42
C LEU A 32 14.11 3.61 1.41
N SER A 33 14.53 2.38 1.74
CA SER A 33 14.09 1.20 0.97
C SER A 33 12.58 1.29 0.82
N SER A 34 12.02 1.09 -0.38
CA SER A 34 10.60 1.38 -0.63
C SER A 34 9.62 0.70 0.34
N GLY A 35 10.04 -0.38 1.02
CA GLY A 35 9.28 -0.99 2.11
C GLY A 35 9.20 -0.13 3.39
N GLU A 36 10.26 0.61 3.74
CA GLU A 36 10.27 1.52 4.88
C GLU A 36 9.31 2.71 4.71
N ALA A 37 9.09 3.17 3.47
CA ALA A 37 8.10 4.21 3.17
C ALA A 37 6.65 3.77 3.46
N VAL A 38 6.37 2.45 3.45
CA VAL A 38 5.04 1.89 3.75
C VAL A 38 4.88 1.52 5.22
N THR A 39 5.99 1.40 5.96
CA THR A 39 5.99 1.10 7.39
C THR A 39 5.09 2.01 8.23
N PRO A 40 5.11 3.36 8.09
CA PRO A 40 4.20 4.24 8.85
C PRO A 40 2.73 4.08 8.45
N CYS A 41 2.45 3.44 7.33
CA CYS A 41 1.12 3.25 6.79
C CYS A 41 0.54 1.84 7.04
N LEU A 42 1.26 0.97 7.75
CA LEU A 42 0.77 -0.36 8.12
C LEU A 42 -0.56 -0.26 8.89
N HIS A 43 -1.49 -1.16 8.56
CA HIS A 43 -2.84 -1.19 9.12
C HIS A 43 -3.67 0.09 8.88
N LYS A 44 -3.30 0.90 7.89
CA LYS A 44 -4.07 2.06 7.45
C LYS A 44 -4.49 1.90 5.99
N LEU A 45 -5.53 2.63 5.61
CA LEU A 45 -5.92 2.69 4.22
C LEU A 45 -4.89 3.54 3.46
N THR A 46 -4.17 2.89 2.55
CA THR A 46 -3.15 3.54 1.71
C THR A 46 -3.59 3.58 0.27
N TYR A 47 -3.19 4.64 -0.41
CA TYR A 47 -3.22 4.72 -1.84
C TYR A 47 -1.82 4.49 -2.39
N VAL A 48 -1.67 3.50 -3.26
CA VAL A 48 -0.39 3.14 -3.87
C VAL A 48 -0.41 3.48 -5.35
N TRP A 49 0.66 4.11 -5.81
CA TRP A 49 0.94 4.31 -7.23
C TRP A 49 2.11 3.42 -7.60
N LEU A 50 1.90 2.54 -8.57
CA LEU A 50 2.94 1.66 -9.10
C LEU A 50 3.66 2.34 -10.26
N THR A 51 4.92 1.99 -10.46
CA THR A 51 5.76 2.47 -11.56
C THR A 51 5.23 2.03 -12.93
N SER A 52 4.49 0.93 -12.99
CA SER A 52 3.80 0.47 -14.20
C SER A 52 2.60 1.35 -14.61
N GLY A 53 2.21 2.32 -13.78
CA GLY A 53 1.03 3.18 -13.99
C GLY A 53 -0.24 2.67 -13.31
N SER A 54 -0.23 1.43 -12.79
CA SER A 54 -1.32 0.91 -11.97
C SER A 54 -1.40 1.68 -10.64
N GLU A 55 -2.62 2.04 -10.23
CA GLU A 55 -2.86 2.74 -8.97
C GLU A 55 -4.10 2.15 -8.29
N GLY A 56 -4.15 2.25 -6.96
CA GLY A 56 -5.32 1.79 -6.24
C GLY A 56 -5.18 1.83 -4.73
N TRP A 57 -6.28 1.53 -4.06
CA TRP A 57 -6.32 1.41 -2.61
C TRP A 57 -5.70 0.09 -2.17
N MET A 58 -4.77 0.16 -1.25
CA MET A 58 -4.12 -0.97 -0.60
C MET A 58 -4.20 -0.81 0.91
N TYR A 59 -4.33 -1.92 1.60
CA TYR A 59 -4.28 -2.00 3.06
C TYR A 59 -3.09 -2.89 3.43
N PRO A 60 -1.90 -2.30 3.65
CA PRO A 60 -0.69 -3.04 3.93
C PRO A 60 -0.78 -3.62 5.34
N ILE A 61 -0.47 -4.90 5.44
CA ILE A 61 -0.54 -5.67 6.68
C ILE A 61 0.85 -6.10 7.17
N TYR A 62 1.80 -6.18 6.25
CA TYR A 62 3.20 -6.36 6.57
C TYR A 62 4.04 -5.73 5.47
N THR A 63 5.24 -5.33 5.85
CA THR A 63 6.27 -4.91 4.92
C THR A 63 7.59 -5.51 5.37
N ASP A 64 8.37 -5.92 4.38
CA ASP A 64 9.78 -6.26 4.46
C ASP A 64 10.57 -5.18 3.71
N SER A 65 11.90 -5.27 3.66
CA SER A 65 12.76 -4.27 2.99
C SER A 65 12.35 -4.02 1.53
N THR A 66 11.92 -5.06 0.81
CA THR A 66 11.59 -4.99 -0.63
C THR A 66 10.18 -5.46 -0.96
N THR A 67 9.40 -5.91 0.00
CA THR A 67 8.11 -6.56 -0.29
C THR A 67 7.04 -6.02 0.64
N VAL A 68 5.91 -5.64 0.07
CA VAL A 68 4.74 -5.17 0.82
C VAL A 68 3.61 -6.14 0.58
N GLY A 69 3.09 -6.73 1.66
CA GLY A 69 1.91 -7.57 1.58
C GLY A 69 0.71 -6.90 2.23
N GLY A 70 -0.45 -7.11 1.63
CA GLY A 70 -1.64 -6.37 1.98
C GLY A 70 -2.89 -6.89 1.30
N TYR A 71 -3.94 -6.13 1.52
CA TYR A 71 -5.21 -6.30 0.83
C TYR A 71 -5.39 -5.15 -0.16
N MET A 72 -5.45 -5.45 -1.45
CA MET A 72 -5.75 -4.45 -2.47
C MET A 72 -7.26 -4.41 -2.70
N TRP A 73 -7.79 -3.21 -2.83
CA TRP A 73 -9.18 -2.99 -3.16
C TRP A 73 -9.39 -3.23 -4.65
N ASN A 74 -10.32 -4.11 -4.97
CA ASN A 74 -10.80 -4.27 -6.34
C ASN A 74 -12.10 -3.48 -6.50
N GLU A 75 -12.06 -2.41 -7.30
CA GLU A 75 -13.24 -1.58 -7.57
C GLU A 75 -14.34 -2.35 -8.31
N PHE A 76 -13.98 -3.31 -9.16
CA PHE A 76 -14.92 -4.11 -9.94
C PHE A 76 -15.71 -5.08 -9.06
N SER A 77 -15.01 -5.81 -8.17
CA SER A 77 -15.66 -6.77 -7.26
C SER A 77 -16.08 -6.17 -5.92
N ARG A 78 -15.75 -4.90 -5.67
CA ARG A 78 -15.98 -4.15 -4.42
C ARG A 78 -15.53 -4.93 -3.18
N ARG A 79 -14.40 -5.62 -3.31
CA ARG A 79 -13.85 -6.49 -2.28
C ARG A 79 -12.34 -6.32 -2.21
N TYR A 80 -11.84 -6.53 -1.01
CA TYR A 80 -10.41 -6.66 -0.77
C TYR A 80 -9.94 -8.06 -1.19
N PHE A 81 -8.86 -8.11 -1.94
CA PHE A 81 -8.14 -9.34 -2.26
C PHE A 81 -6.71 -9.25 -1.76
N TYR A 82 -6.19 -10.37 -1.27
CA TYR A 82 -4.84 -10.42 -0.75
C TYR A 82 -3.82 -10.40 -1.90
N ILE A 83 -2.82 -9.52 -1.79
CA ILE A 83 -1.74 -9.42 -2.76
C ILE A 83 -0.43 -9.03 -2.07
N THR A 84 0.66 -9.44 -2.70
CA THR A 84 2.02 -9.03 -2.36
C THR A 84 2.60 -8.29 -3.56
N ILE A 85 3.09 -7.08 -3.35
CA ILE A 85 3.76 -6.28 -4.37
C ILE A 85 5.20 -6.03 -3.96
N ASP A 86 6.10 -6.00 -4.94
CA ASP A 86 7.47 -5.60 -4.69
C ASP A 86 7.51 -4.10 -4.44
N ALA A 87 8.11 -3.67 -3.33
CA ALA A 87 8.22 -2.29 -2.95
C ALA A 87 8.99 -1.47 -4.00
N LYS A 88 9.88 -2.10 -4.79
CA LYS A 88 10.57 -1.45 -5.91
C LYS A 88 9.64 -1.01 -7.03
N ASN A 89 8.46 -1.63 -7.15
CA ASN A 89 7.44 -1.23 -8.09
C ASN A 89 6.55 -0.11 -7.56
N ILE A 90 6.70 0.29 -6.29
CA ILE A 90 5.94 1.39 -5.70
C ILE A 90 6.65 2.70 -6.05
N ASP A 91 5.97 3.54 -6.82
CA ASP A 91 6.43 4.86 -7.23
C ASP A 91 6.23 5.89 -6.11
N VAL A 92 5.03 5.87 -5.55
CA VAL A 92 4.56 6.78 -4.49
C VAL A 92 3.54 6.03 -3.64
N VAL A 93 3.50 6.34 -2.35
CA VAL A 93 2.47 5.85 -1.42
C VAL A 93 1.96 7.02 -0.57
N THR A 94 0.66 7.03 -0.29
CA THR A 94 0.02 7.99 0.62
C THR A 94 -0.91 7.22 1.57
N CYS A 95 -0.72 7.35 2.88
CA CYS A 95 -1.71 6.91 3.87
C CYS A 95 -2.56 8.08 4.36
N ASP A 96 -3.78 7.76 4.78
CA ASP A 96 -4.57 8.65 5.64
C ASP A 96 -3.91 8.76 7.03
N ILE A 97 -3.96 9.95 7.65
CA ILE A 97 -3.26 10.25 8.92
C ILE A 97 -3.93 9.57 10.11
#